data_AF-A0A895KUT1-F1
#
_entry.id   AF-A0A895KUT1-F1
#
_cell.length_a   1.000
_cell.length_b   1.000
_cell.length_c   1.000
_cell.angle_alpha   90.00
_cell.angle_beta   90.00
_cell.angle_gamma   90.00
#
_symmetry.space_group_name_H-M   'P 1'
#
loop_
_entity.id
_entity.type
_entity.pdbx_description
1 polymer ?
#
loop_
_entity_poly.entity_id
_entity_poly.type
_entity_poly.pdbx_seq_one_letter_code
_entity_poly.pdbx_strand_id
1 'polypeptide(L)'
;MFFNLVNGKTYVGSSVKLDRRFRVHISSIGSVKLPLYNALNKYSLNNFAFLILQYCEPDEEVCLGLEQSYLDLHKPTYNILKLAGSSQGFKHSPDTIAKLKKLHAGKLHPRFGSKASDEQKLLTSLALKKYYKEHAHHSKGKKGKLASQYGVGGTKIIMTNELVAKQKLFHFLQLIVLEYTSELGLLLSHKILIILLLLKELNGL
;
A
#
# COMPACT_ATOMS: atom_id res chain seq x y z
N MET A 1 2.33 -10.01 -2.73
CA MET A 1 3.62 -10.63 -2.38
C MET A 1 4.72 -10.06 -3.26
N PHE A 2 5.88 -9.75 -2.69
CA PHE A 2 7.10 -9.51 -3.48
C PHE A 2 7.92 -10.79 -3.47
N PHE A 3 8.34 -11.25 -4.65
CA PHE A 3 9.19 -12.44 -4.82
C PHE A 3 10.50 -12.00 -5.48
N ASN A 4 11.63 -12.29 -4.83
CA ASN A 4 12.95 -11.98 -5.36
C ASN A 4 13.38 -13.09 -6.32
N LEU A 5 13.58 -12.72 -7.59
CA LEU A 5 13.95 -13.65 -8.67
C LEU A 5 15.39 -14.17 -8.56
N VAL A 6 16.27 -13.48 -7.83
CA VAL A 6 17.68 -13.87 -7.64
C VAL A 6 17.83 -14.98 -6.60
N ASN A 7 17.07 -14.90 -5.50
CA ASN A 7 17.30 -15.76 -4.33
C ASN A 7 16.05 -16.47 -3.79
N GLY A 8 14.90 -16.31 -4.45
CA GLY A 8 13.63 -16.95 -4.09
C GLY A 8 12.98 -16.44 -2.80
N LYS A 9 13.56 -15.42 -2.14
CA LYS A 9 13.02 -14.88 -0.88
C LYS A 9 11.80 -14.00 -1.14
N THR A 10 10.86 -14.03 -0.19
CA THR A 10 9.55 -13.41 -0.35
C THR A 10 9.17 -12.46 0.77
N TYR A 11 8.21 -11.58 0.45
CA TYR A 11 7.43 -10.76 1.38
C TYR A 11 5.94 -10.91 1.09
N VAL A 12 5.12 -11.12 2.12
CA VAL A 12 3.66 -11.20 2.02
C VAL A 12 3.03 -10.03 2.78
N GLY A 13 1.94 -9.49 2.26
CA GLY A 13 1.17 -8.45 2.93
C GLY A 13 -0.18 -8.22 2.28
N SER A 14 -1.16 -7.74 3.06
CA SER A 14 -2.52 -7.43 2.60
C SER A 14 -2.76 -5.92 2.37
N SER A 15 -3.78 -5.57 1.60
CA SER A 15 -4.26 -4.18 1.52
C SER A 15 -5.65 -4.08 0.90
N VAL A 16 -6.46 -3.15 1.41
CA VAL A 16 -7.71 -2.70 0.76
C VAL A 16 -7.43 -2.01 -0.58
N LYS A 17 -6.27 -1.37 -0.74
CA LYS A 17 -5.87 -0.66 -1.96
C LYS A 17 -4.46 -1.07 -2.38
N LEU A 18 -4.36 -2.13 -3.18
CA LEU A 18 -3.10 -2.71 -3.64
C LEU A 18 -2.21 -1.70 -4.36
N ASP A 19 -2.80 -0.82 -5.18
CA ASP A 19 -2.08 0.24 -5.89
C ASP A 19 -1.37 1.19 -4.92
N ARG A 20 -2.04 1.59 -3.83
CA ARG A 20 -1.47 2.43 -2.78
C ARG A 20 -0.38 1.69 -2.01
N ARG A 21 -0.62 0.44 -1.62
CA ARG A 21 0.35 -0.41 -0.91
C ARG A 21 1.64 -0.55 -1.72
N PHE A 22 1.51 -0.83 -3.01
CA PHE A 22 2.65 -0.95 -3.91
C PHE A 22 3.45 0.36 -3.99
N ARG A 23 2.80 1.50 -4.25
CA ARG A 23 3.47 2.80 -4.28
C ARG A 23 4.24 3.12 -3.00
N VAL A 24 3.65 2.83 -1.85
CA VAL A 24 4.31 3.03 -0.54
C VAL A 24 5.58 2.19 -0.47
N HIS A 25 5.53 0.91 -0.86
CA HIS A 25 6.71 0.06 -0.85
C HIS A 25 7.82 0.61 -1.76
N ILE A 26 7.50 1.06 -2.97
CA ILE A 26 8.49 1.64 -3.89
C ILE A 26 9.08 2.94 -3.32
N SER A 27 8.26 3.85 -2.81
CA SER A 27 8.73 5.12 -2.22
C SER A 27 9.58 4.96 -0.95
N SER A 28 9.53 3.78 -0.32
CA SER A 28 10.28 3.46 0.89
C SER A 28 11.68 2.90 0.60
N ILE A 29 11.99 2.59 -0.66
CA ILE A 29 13.30 2.10 -1.07
C ILE A 29 14.33 3.19 -0.79
N GLY A 30 15.42 2.83 -0.10
CA GLY A 30 16.49 3.76 0.30
C GLY A 30 16.19 4.64 1.51
N SER A 31 14.92 4.87 1.87
CA SER A 31 14.56 5.69 3.05
C SER A 31 14.26 4.86 4.30
N VAL A 32 13.71 3.64 4.14
CA VAL A 32 13.31 2.78 5.26
C VAL A 32 14.24 1.57 5.37
N LYS A 33 14.83 1.37 6.56
CA LYS A 33 15.77 0.26 6.85
C LYS A 33 15.05 -1.01 7.32
N LEU A 34 14.22 -1.62 6.47
CA LEU A 34 13.58 -2.92 6.73
C LEU A 34 14.01 -3.97 5.69
N PRO A 35 13.90 -5.28 5.98
CA PRO A 35 14.43 -6.35 5.12
C PRO A 35 13.98 -6.28 3.66
N LEU A 36 12.69 -6.07 3.41
CA LEU A 36 12.16 -5.92 2.05
C LEU A 36 12.83 -4.75 1.30
N TYR A 37 12.89 -3.57 1.92
CA TYR A 37 13.41 -2.37 1.26
C TYR A 37 14.92 -2.43 1.05
N ASN A 38 15.65 -3.00 2.00
CA ASN A 38 17.08 -3.27 1.84
C ASN A 38 17.32 -4.26 0.68
N ALA A 39 16.47 -5.28 0.54
CA ALA A 39 16.56 -6.23 -0.56
C ALA A 39 16.21 -5.61 -1.91
N LEU A 40 15.14 -4.80 -1.99
CA LEU A 40 14.78 -4.03 -3.19
C LEU A 40 15.91 -3.09 -3.61
N ASN A 41 16.55 -2.40 -2.66
CA ASN A 41 17.69 -1.53 -2.93
C ASN A 41 18.93 -2.31 -3.38
N LYS A 42 19.17 -3.50 -2.81
CA LYS A 42 20.34 -4.34 -3.11
C LYS A 42 20.25 -5.02 -4.48
N TYR A 43 19.09 -5.55 -4.83
CA TYR A 43 18.92 -6.38 -6.03
C TYR A 43 18.23 -5.64 -7.19
N SER A 44 17.92 -4.35 -7.05
CA SER A 44 17.07 -3.58 -7.98
C SER A 44 15.65 -4.13 -8.09
N LEU A 45 14.72 -3.24 -8.46
CA LEU A 45 13.32 -3.59 -8.65
C LEU A 45 13.12 -4.61 -9.78
N ASN A 46 14.00 -4.60 -10.79
CA ASN A 46 13.96 -5.51 -11.96
C ASN A 46 14.05 -6.99 -11.59
N ASN A 47 14.65 -7.29 -10.44
CA ASN A 47 14.79 -8.66 -9.96
C ASN A 47 13.70 -9.05 -8.96
N PHE A 48 12.56 -8.37 -8.99
CA PHE A 48 11.39 -8.70 -8.19
C PHE A 48 10.13 -8.85 -9.04
N ALA A 49 9.35 -9.85 -8.67
CA ALA A 49 7.97 -10.02 -9.12
C ALA A 49 6.99 -9.54 -8.04
N PHE A 50 6.00 -8.75 -8.43
CA PHE A 50 4.87 -8.42 -7.57
C PHE A 50 3.66 -9.29 -7.91
N LEU A 51 3.24 -10.09 -6.94
CA LEU A 51 2.25 -11.15 -7.08
C LEU A 51 1.00 -10.80 -6.27
N ILE A 52 -0.16 -10.74 -6.91
CA ILE A 52 -1.44 -10.73 -6.19
C ILE A 52 -1.80 -12.18 -5.92
N LEU A 53 -1.93 -12.57 -4.65
CA LEU A 53 -2.21 -13.97 -4.27
C LEU A 53 -3.71 -14.26 -4.26
N GLN A 54 -4.49 -13.36 -3.67
CA GLN A 54 -5.93 -13.51 -3.54
C GLN A 54 -6.60 -12.15 -3.34
N TYR A 55 -7.82 -12.01 -3.89
CA TYR A 55 -8.73 -10.92 -3.57
C TYR A 55 -9.67 -11.35 -2.44
N CYS A 56 -9.92 -10.45 -1.50
CA CYS A 56 -10.89 -10.59 -0.42
C CYS A 56 -11.91 -9.45 -0.52
N GLU A 57 -13.10 -9.68 0.06
CA GLU A 57 -13.97 -8.57 0.45
C GLU A 57 -13.20 -7.61 1.37
N PRO A 58 -13.52 -6.30 1.37
CA PRO A 58 -12.81 -5.29 2.16
C PRO A 58 -13.15 -5.36 3.66
N ASP A 59 -13.07 -6.56 4.22
CA ASP A 59 -13.24 -6.90 5.62
C ASP A 59 -11.87 -7.17 6.25
N GLU A 60 -11.63 -6.57 7.42
CA GLU A 60 -10.33 -6.60 8.07
C GLU A 60 -9.98 -7.99 8.61
N GLU A 61 -10.93 -8.69 9.23
CA GLU A 61 -10.70 -10.02 9.80
C GLU A 61 -10.42 -11.05 8.70
N VAL A 62 -11.20 -11.01 7.62
CA VAL A 62 -11.00 -11.88 6.46
C VAL A 62 -9.63 -11.65 5.84
N CYS A 63 -9.26 -10.40 5.57
CA CYS A 63 -7.98 -10.12 4.93
C CYS A 63 -6.78 -10.41 5.84
N LEU A 64 -6.90 -10.24 7.17
CA LEU A 64 -5.87 -10.65 8.13
C LEU A 64 -5.73 -12.17 8.24
N GLY A 65 -6.85 -12.91 8.26
CA GLY A 65 -6.83 -14.37 8.28
C GLY A 65 -6.17 -14.96 7.04
N LEU A 66 -6.45 -14.38 5.86
CA LEU A 66 -5.78 -14.73 4.62
C LEU A 66 -4.30 -14.34 4.63
N GLU A 67 -3.94 -13.17 5.14
CA GLU A 67 -2.53 -12.80 5.27
C GLU A 67 -1.79 -13.80 6.16
N GLN A 68 -2.37 -14.19 7.30
CA GLN A 68 -1.77 -15.18 8.19
C GLN A 68 -1.57 -16.53 7.51
N SER A 69 -2.58 -17.03 6.77
CA SER A 69 -2.45 -18.32 6.08
C SER A 69 -1.30 -18.32 5.06
N TYR A 70 -1.10 -17.23 4.32
CA TYR A 70 0.04 -17.08 3.41
C TYR A 70 1.37 -16.85 4.13
N LEU A 71 1.39 -16.20 5.29
CA LEU A 71 2.59 -16.09 6.12
C LEU A 71 3.06 -17.47 6.62
N ASP A 72 2.11 -18.29 7.08
CA ASP A 72 2.39 -19.63 7.60
C ASP A 72 2.82 -20.60 6.50
N LEU A 73 2.20 -20.49 5.33
CA LEU A 73 2.51 -21.31 4.15
C LEU A 73 3.89 -20.97 3.57
N HIS A 74 4.16 -19.68 3.30
CA HIS A 74 5.36 -19.27 2.58
C HIS A 74 6.56 -18.96 3.46
N LYS A 75 6.34 -18.74 4.77
CA LYS A 75 7.37 -18.34 5.74
C LYS A 75 8.31 -17.25 5.20
N PRO A 76 7.76 -16.11 4.73
CA PRO A 76 8.52 -15.11 3.98
C PRO A 76 9.64 -14.49 4.82
N THR A 77 10.87 -14.53 4.30
CA THR A 77 12.06 -14.05 5.02
C THR A 77 12.15 -12.52 5.13
N TYR A 78 11.42 -11.77 4.30
CA TYR A 78 11.40 -10.31 4.35
C TYR A 78 10.34 -9.74 5.31
N ASN A 79 9.42 -10.58 5.83
CA ASN A 79 8.48 -10.18 6.86
C ASN A 79 9.17 -10.21 8.23
N ILE A 80 9.12 -9.09 8.96
CA ILE A 80 9.61 -9.04 10.35
C ILE A 80 8.58 -9.65 11.29
N LEU A 81 7.31 -9.28 11.11
CA LEU A 81 6.21 -9.81 11.88
C LEU A 81 5.79 -11.15 11.30
N LYS A 82 5.74 -12.17 12.16
CA LYS A 82 5.26 -13.52 11.84
C LYS A 82 3.75 -13.63 11.95
N LEU A 83 3.14 -12.73 12.72
CA LEU A 83 1.71 -12.62 12.87
C LEU A 83 1.19 -11.48 11.99
N ALA A 84 0.14 -11.76 11.22
CA ALA A 84 -0.61 -10.76 10.51
C ALA A 84 -1.23 -9.79 11.53
N GLY A 85 -1.16 -8.50 11.22
CA GLY A 85 -1.65 -7.47 12.11
C GLY A 85 -1.92 -6.19 11.38
N SER A 86 -2.89 -5.45 11.89
CA SER A 86 -3.30 -4.16 11.37
C SER A 86 -3.20 -3.10 12.47
N SER A 87 -2.69 -1.94 12.09
CA SER A 87 -2.73 -0.73 12.93
C SER A 87 -3.96 0.14 12.63
N GLN A 88 -4.84 -0.33 11.73
CA GLN A 88 -6.09 0.34 11.44
C GLN A 88 -6.93 0.41 12.72
N GLY A 89 -7.43 1.60 13.05
CA GLY A 89 -8.22 1.80 14.27
C GLY A 89 -7.44 1.81 15.59
N PHE A 90 -6.12 1.56 15.58
CA PHE A 90 -5.29 1.65 16.78
C PHE A 90 -5.34 3.06 17.40
N LYS A 91 -5.58 3.13 18.71
CA LYS A 91 -5.63 4.38 19.48
C LYS A 91 -4.47 4.42 20.46
N HIS A 92 -3.68 5.49 20.41
CA HIS A 92 -2.65 5.75 21.40
C HIS A 92 -3.23 5.94 22.81
N SER A 93 -2.46 5.57 23.83
CA SER A 93 -2.82 5.82 25.22
C SER A 93 -2.93 7.34 25.50
N PRO A 94 -3.76 7.75 26.47
CA PRO A 94 -3.85 9.16 26.89
C PRO A 94 -2.48 9.77 27.22
N ASP A 95 -1.59 9.00 27.84
CA ASP A 95 -0.24 9.44 28.17
C ASP A 95 0.62 9.71 26.93
N THR A 96 0.53 8.83 25.93
CA THR A 96 1.24 9.01 24.65
C THR A 96 0.71 10.24 23.93
N ILE A 97 -0.61 10.44 23.93
CA ILE A 97 -1.25 11.63 23.36
C ILE A 97 -0.75 12.90 24.08
N ALA A 98 -0.66 12.89 25.42
CA ALA A 98 -0.16 14.03 26.19
C ALA A 98 1.31 14.34 25.90
N LYS A 99 2.16 13.31 25.78
CA LYS A 99 3.57 13.47 25.39
C LYS A 99 3.72 14.07 24.00
N LEU A 100 2.99 13.55 23.01
CA LEU A 100 2.99 14.07 21.64
C LEU A 100 2.51 15.53 21.57
N LYS A 101 1.47 15.88 22.34
CA LYS A 101 1.00 17.27 22.45
C LYS A 101 2.10 18.21 22.95
N LYS A 102 2.85 17.81 23.99
CA LYS A 102 3.96 18.61 24.52
C LYS A 102 5.10 18.75 23.51
N LEU A 103 5.47 17.66 22.83
CA LEU A 103 6.54 17.66 21.81
C LEU A 103 6.23 18.58 20.62
N HIS A 104 4.96 18.71 20.24
CA HIS A 104 4.54 19.54 19.11
C HIS A 104 3.92 20.88 19.53
N ALA A 105 4.12 21.33 20.77
CA ALA A 105 3.57 22.58 21.27
C ALA A 105 4.51 23.78 21.03
N GLY A 106 3.90 24.93 20.71
CA GLY A 106 4.59 26.22 20.65
C GLY A 106 5.81 26.18 19.74
N LYS A 107 6.97 26.57 20.30
CA LYS A 107 8.25 26.66 19.57
C LYS A 107 8.77 25.32 19.04
N LEU A 108 8.32 24.20 19.61
CA LEU A 108 8.75 22.86 19.22
C LEU A 108 8.02 22.34 18.00
N HIS A 109 6.92 22.99 17.59
CA HIS A 109 6.20 22.57 16.40
C HIS A 109 7.09 22.74 15.16
N PRO A 110 7.20 21.76 14.24
CA PRO A 110 8.07 21.85 13.07
C PRO A 110 7.80 23.04 12.15
N ARG A 111 6.57 23.56 12.20
CA ARG A 111 6.13 24.75 11.46
C ARG A 111 6.08 26.03 12.30
N PHE A 112 6.65 26.03 13.50
CA PHE A 112 6.69 27.22 14.34
C PHE A 112 7.37 28.37 13.59
N GLY A 113 6.75 29.56 13.61
CA GLY A 113 7.25 30.74 12.90
C GLY A 113 6.92 30.79 11.39
N SER A 114 6.49 29.69 10.78
CA SER A 114 6.06 29.71 9.36
C SER A 114 4.72 30.45 9.22
N LYS A 115 4.67 31.43 8.31
CA LYS A 115 3.42 32.13 7.93
C LYS A 115 3.12 31.81 6.47
N ALA A 116 1.89 31.38 6.19
CA ALA A 116 1.42 31.28 4.80
C ALA A 116 1.20 32.69 4.24
N SER A 117 1.61 32.92 2.99
CA SER A 117 1.30 34.19 2.30
C SER A 117 -0.19 34.32 2.06
N ASP A 118 -0.67 35.55 1.87
CA ASP A 118 -2.09 35.79 1.60
C ASP A 118 -2.53 35.20 0.25
N GLU A 119 -1.63 35.20 -0.73
CA GLU A 119 -1.82 34.51 -2.01
C GLU A 119 -2.01 33.00 -1.83
N GLN A 120 -1.17 32.34 -1.02
CA GLN A 120 -1.31 30.91 -0.72
C GLN A 120 -2.64 30.60 -0.03
N LYS A 121 -3.09 31.46 0.89
CA LYS A 121 -4.40 31.32 1.56
C LYS A 121 -5.53 31.45 0.55
N LEU A 122 -5.45 32.42 -0.36
CA LEU A 122 -6.46 32.65 -1.39
C LEU A 122 -6.55 31.45 -2.35
N LEU A 123 -5.41 31.00 -2.88
CA LEU A 123 -5.33 29.84 -3.76
C LEU A 123 -5.92 28.59 -3.09
N THR A 124 -5.58 28.37 -1.81
CA THR A 124 -6.14 27.26 -1.02
C THR A 124 -7.67 27.37 -0.92
N SER A 125 -8.20 28.56 -0.64
CA SER A 125 -9.64 28.81 -0.54
C SER A 125 -10.37 28.52 -1.86
N LEU A 126 -9.82 29.00 -2.97
CA LEU A 126 -10.39 28.79 -4.31
C LEU A 126 -10.39 27.29 -4.69
N ALA A 127 -9.27 26.61 -4.45
CA ALA A 127 -9.16 25.18 -4.72
C ALA A 127 -10.18 24.36 -3.92
N LEU A 128 -10.36 24.65 -2.62
CA LEU A 128 -11.34 23.97 -1.78
C LEU A 128 -12.78 24.22 -2.26
N LYS A 129 -13.13 25.46 -2.60
CA LYS A 129 -14.46 25.80 -3.15
C LYS A 129 -14.76 25.03 -4.43
N LYS A 130 -13.80 24.97 -5.36
CA LYS A 130 -13.94 24.21 -6.60
C LYS A 130 -14.19 22.73 -6.33
N TYR A 131 -13.38 22.11 -5.47
CA TYR A 131 -13.49 20.68 -5.15
C TYR A 131 -14.85 20.32 -4.55
N TYR A 132 -15.31 21.08 -3.54
CA TYR A 132 -16.58 20.80 -2.86
C TYR A 132 -17.83 21.21 -3.63
N LYS A 133 -17.68 21.90 -4.76
CA LYS A 133 -18.78 22.10 -5.73
C LYS A 133 -19.14 20.79 -6.43
N GLU A 134 -18.14 19.97 -6.72
CA GLU A 134 -18.27 18.72 -7.49
C GLU A 134 -18.30 17.48 -6.58
N HIS A 135 -17.80 17.58 -5.36
CA HIS A 135 -17.64 16.45 -4.44
C HIS A 135 -18.33 16.72 -3.11
N ALA A 136 -19.13 15.75 -2.65
CA ALA A 136 -19.64 15.78 -1.29
C ALA A 136 -18.49 15.63 -0.27
N HIS A 137 -18.58 16.35 0.84
CA HIS A 137 -17.60 16.21 1.92
C HIS A 137 -17.72 14.80 2.52
N HIS A 138 -16.63 14.02 2.50
CA HIS A 138 -16.58 12.62 2.96
C HIS A 138 -16.98 12.41 4.43
N SER A 139 -17.07 13.50 5.21
CA SER A 139 -17.53 13.54 6.61
C SER A 139 -18.92 14.17 6.81
N LYS A 140 -19.59 14.67 5.76
CA LYS A 140 -20.96 15.20 5.87
C LYS A 140 -21.90 14.07 6.27
N GLY A 141 -22.62 14.23 7.38
CA GLY A 141 -23.52 13.21 7.94
C GLY A 141 -22.89 12.20 8.90
N LYS A 142 -21.56 12.17 9.03
CA LYS A 142 -20.86 11.31 10.01
C LYS A 142 -20.72 12.05 11.36
N LYS A 143 -21.81 12.20 12.12
CA LYS A 143 -21.75 12.74 13.49
C LYS A 143 -21.32 11.64 14.48
N GLY A 144 -20.07 11.75 14.96
CA GLY A 144 -19.48 11.04 16.10
C GLY A 144 -18.37 11.93 16.68
N LYS A 145 -18.18 11.92 18.01
CA LYS A 145 -17.30 12.84 18.78
C LYS A 145 -15.94 13.04 18.09
N LEU A 146 -15.68 14.30 17.67
CA LEU A 146 -14.46 14.91 17.14
C LEU A 146 -13.40 13.98 16.52
N ALA A 147 -13.20 14.06 15.20
CA ALA A 147 -12.03 13.50 14.52
C ALA A 147 -11.19 14.59 13.84
N SER A 148 -9.87 14.51 14.04
CA SER A 148 -8.81 15.36 13.47
C SER A 148 -8.49 14.97 12.02
N GLN A 149 -8.33 15.97 11.14
CA GLN A 149 -7.80 15.81 9.77
C GLN A 149 -6.28 15.96 9.72
N TYR A 150 -5.61 15.30 8.77
CA TYR A 150 -4.51 15.69 7.84
C TYR A 150 -3.89 14.38 7.27
N GLY A 151 -3.41 14.22 6.03
CA GLY A 151 -3.14 15.11 4.90
C GLY A 151 -2.88 14.32 3.58
N VAL A 152 -2.48 15.03 2.52
CA VAL A 152 -2.59 14.72 1.07
C VAL A 152 -1.23 14.45 0.41
N GLY A 153 -1.20 13.70 -0.71
CA GLY A 153 -0.21 13.87 -1.78
C GLY A 153 0.40 12.58 -2.33
N GLY A 154 0.17 12.25 -3.60
CA GLY A 154 0.83 11.12 -4.27
C GLY A 154 0.97 11.36 -5.77
N THR A 155 2.21 11.28 -6.27
CA THR A 155 2.63 11.38 -7.67
C THR A 155 1.85 10.44 -8.59
N LYS A 156 1.48 10.90 -9.79
CA LYS A 156 0.76 10.11 -10.80
C LYS A 156 1.75 9.16 -11.50
N ILE A 157 1.65 7.87 -11.21
CA ILE A 157 2.42 6.80 -11.88
C ILE A 157 1.49 6.11 -12.87
N ILE A 158 1.85 6.10 -14.15
CA ILE A 158 1.15 5.36 -15.18
C ILE A 158 1.87 4.01 -15.31
N MET A 159 1.19 2.93 -14.92
CA MET A 159 1.68 1.57 -15.20
C MET A 159 1.25 1.20 -16.61
N THR A 160 2.16 1.32 -17.57
CA THR A 160 1.97 0.79 -18.92
C THR A 160 2.43 -0.65 -18.96
N ASN A 161 1.55 -1.53 -19.38
CA ASN A 161 1.91 -2.89 -19.79
C ASN A 161 2.46 -2.81 -21.23
N GLU A 162 3.67 -3.31 -21.48
CA GLU A 162 4.35 -3.30 -22.80
C GLU A 162 3.57 -4.06 -23.89
N LEU A 163 2.49 -4.76 -23.54
CA LEU A 163 1.63 -5.48 -24.49
C LEU A 163 0.39 -4.67 -24.96
N VAL A 164 0.19 -3.44 -24.45
CA VAL A 164 -1.03 -2.63 -24.64
C VAL A 164 -1.12 -1.89 -25.99
N ALA A 165 -0.08 -1.93 -26.83
CA ALA A 165 -0.15 -1.26 -28.14
C ALA A 165 -1.15 -1.90 -29.12
N LYS A 166 -1.77 -3.05 -28.81
CA LYS A 166 -2.58 -3.79 -29.80
C LYS A 166 -4.05 -4.06 -29.51
N GLN A 167 -4.62 -3.80 -28.33
CA GLN A 167 -6.05 -4.09 -28.13
C GLN A 167 -6.75 -3.09 -27.22
N LYS A 168 -7.35 -2.08 -27.86
CA LYS A 168 -8.54 -1.39 -27.36
C LYS A 168 -9.68 -2.40 -27.26
N LEU A 169 -10.02 -2.85 -26.06
CA LEU A 169 -11.38 -3.00 -25.53
C LEU A 169 -11.29 -3.71 -24.18
N PHE A 170 -11.91 -3.12 -23.16
CA PHE A 170 -12.13 -3.75 -21.87
C PHE A 170 -13.04 -4.99 -22.04
N HIS A 171 -12.45 -6.15 -22.27
CA HIS A 171 -12.98 -7.45 -21.87
C HIS A 171 -11.87 -8.49 -22.00
N PHE A 172 -11.84 -9.42 -21.04
CA PHE A 172 -10.90 -10.55 -20.90
C PHE A 172 -9.56 -10.28 -20.20
N LEU A 173 -9.60 -10.63 -18.91
CA LEU A 173 -8.52 -11.25 -18.15
C LEU A 173 -7.76 -12.26 -19.03
N GLN A 174 -6.44 -12.30 -18.90
CA GLN A 174 -5.69 -13.52 -19.12
C GLN A 174 -5.14 -14.02 -17.78
N LEU A 175 -5.75 -15.11 -17.31
CA LEU A 175 -5.39 -15.98 -16.20
C LEU A 175 -4.01 -16.60 -16.49
N ILE A 176 -3.10 -16.59 -15.52
CA ILE A 176 -2.08 -17.65 -15.41
C ILE A 176 -2.51 -18.49 -14.21
N VAL A 177 -3.13 -19.64 -14.47
CA VAL A 177 -3.41 -20.64 -13.44
C VAL A 177 -2.15 -21.49 -13.32
N LEU A 178 -1.46 -21.39 -12.19
CA LEU A 178 -0.48 -22.40 -11.82
C LEU A 178 -1.22 -23.46 -11.01
N GLU A 179 -1.52 -24.60 -11.63
CA GLU A 179 -1.96 -25.78 -10.90
C GLU A 179 -0.75 -26.40 -10.19
N TYR A 180 -0.84 -26.58 -8.87
CA TYR A 180 0.16 -27.30 -8.10
C TYR A 180 -0.47 -28.60 -7.59
N THR A 181 0.11 -29.74 -7.95
CA THR A 181 -0.24 -31.04 -7.39
C THR A 181 0.70 -31.34 -6.21
N SER A 182 0.16 -31.47 -5.00
CA SER A 182 0.91 -32.04 -3.87
C SER A 182 0.94 -33.57 -3.99
N GLU A 183 2.06 -34.22 -3.64
CA GLU A 183 2.28 -35.68 -3.70
C GLU A 183 1.30 -36.56 -2.87
N LEU A 184 0.28 -35.98 -2.24
CA LEU A 184 -0.70 -36.67 -1.39
C LEU A 184 -2.12 -36.78 -1.96
N GLY A 185 -2.32 -36.52 -3.25
CA GLY A 185 -3.51 -37.03 -3.97
C GLY A 185 -4.87 -36.52 -3.48
N LEU A 186 -4.96 -35.32 -2.89
CA LEU A 186 -6.23 -34.62 -2.67
C LEU A 186 -6.29 -33.32 -3.49
N LEU A 187 -7.25 -33.26 -4.42
CA LEU A 187 -7.63 -32.07 -5.17
C LEU A 187 -8.36 -31.06 -4.26
N LEU A 188 -7.61 -30.23 -3.55
CA LEU A 188 -8.14 -29.00 -2.96
C LEU A 188 -8.04 -27.88 -4.01
N SER A 189 -9.14 -27.67 -4.76
CA SER A 189 -9.31 -26.55 -5.67
C SER A 189 -9.46 -25.23 -4.89
N HIS A 190 -8.37 -24.72 -4.33
CA HIS A 190 -8.29 -23.31 -3.99
C HIS A 190 -7.88 -22.55 -5.25
N LYS A 191 -8.82 -21.80 -5.83
CA LYS A 191 -8.54 -20.87 -6.94
C LYS A 191 -7.67 -19.72 -6.42
N ILE A 192 -6.36 -19.92 -6.38
CA ILE A 192 -5.38 -18.86 -6.11
C ILE A 192 -5.14 -18.14 -7.44
N LEU A 193 -5.70 -16.93 -7.57
CA LEU A 193 -5.49 -16.10 -8.74
C LEU A 193 -4.14 -15.39 -8.60
N ILE A 194 -3.08 -15.96 -9.18
CA ILE A 194 -1.74 -15.37 -9.18
C ILE A 194 -1.61 -14.42 -10.38
N ILE A 195 -1.70 -13.11 -10.14
CA ILE A 195 -1.35 -12.10 -11.16
C ILE A 195 0.12 -11.75 -10.99
N LEU A 196 0.95 -12.09 -11.99
CA LEU A 196 2.37 -11.77 -12.05
C LEU A 196 2.60 -10.42 -12.74
N LEU A 197 3.06 -9.43 -11.98
CA LEU A 197 3.59 -8.19 -12.51
C LEU A 197 5.12 -8.23 -12.41
N LEU A 198 5.78 -8.36 -13.55
CA LEU A 198 7.22 -8.13 -13.66
C LEU A 198 7.48 -6.64 -13.54
N LEU A 199 8.29 -6.26 -12.55
CA LEU A 199 8.63 -4.87 -12.33
C LEU A 199 9.82 -4.53 -13.22
N LYS A 200 9.67 -3.56 -14.11
CA LYS A 200 10.77 -3.00 -14.90
C LYS A 200 10.98 -1.54 -14.51
N GLU A 201 12.21 -1.16 -14.20
CA GLU A 201 12.65 0.23 -14.13
C GLU A 201 12.62 0.80 -15.55
N LEU A 202 11.79 1.84 -15.75
CA LEU A 202 11.83 2.64 -16.97
C LEU A 202 13.07 3.54 -16.88
N ASN A 203 14.17 3.10 -17.46
CA ASN A 203 15.35 3.95 -17.65
C ASN A 203 15.07 4.93 -18.80
N GLY A 204 14.89 6.21 -18.46
CA GLY A 204 15.11 7.40 -19.30
C GLY A 204 14.48 7.44 -20.70
N LEU A 205 13.46 8.28 -20.86
CA LEU A 205 13.31 9.14 -22.06
C LEU A 205 13.81 10.53 -21.70
#